data_AF-A0A0G2FUS8-F1
#
_entry.id   AF-A0A0G2FUS8-F1
#
_cell.length_a   1.000
_cell.length_b   1.000
_cell.length_c   1.000
_cell.angle_alpha   90.00
_cell.angle_beta   90.00
_cell.angle_gamma   90.00
#
_symmetry.space_group_name_H-M   'P 1'
#
loop_
_entity.id
_entity.type
_entity.pdbx_description
1 polymer ?
#
loop_
_entity_poly.entity_id
_entity_poly.type
_entity_poly.pdbx_seq_one_letter_code
_entity_poly.pdbx_strand_id
1 'polypeptide(L)'
;MGADLSTLLATGGAIDGGDILSQTMSIGGPDSRVGLLDGALNELFGTPSGISGHGKFNEGDASATRNDFYLNGDNISFQPELFKQMHQQALARGNGTYNVAAIKEHFKNRYAASKAANSQFYFNIPSAAVVMGAYYFIPGFFSNGTIGAGGVANEASITSFYGAKPARDGAWDDPQLTYTHVPERIPEVGWYRRATPMTVAEAVGGILDVYLHALPALGGSGADQSWVVGPLDLPDNAQGLSCFLYNAVYANFPSELYNSVSLLQTVVNAVSGLIAPGYNALGCEVNFPDAAGSDATEQWQSYVTKYVGPAKTQATGSGWYKKS
;
A
#
# COMPACT_ATOMS: atom_id res chain seq x y z
N MET A 1 -2.00 -10.59 -11.28
CA MET A 1 -2.74 -9.40 -10.80
C MET A 1 -3.75 -8.99 -11.86
N GLY A 2 -4.95 -8.59 -11.48
CA GLY A 2 -5.95 -8.01 -12.38
C GLY A 2 -5.55 -6.61 -12.82
N ALA A 3 -6.08 -6.15 -13.96
CA ALA A 3 -5.75 -4.85 -14.52
C ALA A 3 -6.09 -3.72 -13.54
N ASP A 4 -7.26 -3.78 -12.92
CA ASP A 4 -7.75 -2.85 -11.91
C ASP A 4 -6.77 -2.68 -10.72
N LEU A 5 -6.36 -3.79 -10.11
CA LEU A 5 -5.44 -3.77 -8.97
C LEU A 5 -4.04 -3.32 -9.39
N SER A 6 -3.56 -3.74 -10.56
CA SER A 6 -2.26 -3.31 -11.05
C SER A 6 -2.20 -1.83 -11.37
N THR A 7 -3.27 -1.27 -11.96
CA THR A 7 -3.38 0.17 -12.22
C THR A 7 -3.44 0.93 -10.90
N LEU A 8 -4.22 0.49 -9.91
CA LEU A 8 -4.27 1.14 -8.59
C LEU A 8 -2.89 1.26 -7.95
N LEU A 9 -2.15 0.14 -7.87
CA LEU A 9 -0.85 0.11 -7.19
C LEU A 9 0.24 0.85 -7.98
N ALA A 10 0.22 0.78 -9.32
CA ALA A 10 1.15 1.50 -10.17
C ALA A 10 0.87 3.01 -10.19
N THR A 11 -0.40 3.42 -10.22
CA THR A 11 -0.76 4.83 -10.10
C THR A 11 -0.37 5.37 -8.72
N GLY A 12 -0.63 4.63 -7.64
CA GLY A 12 -0.17 5.00 -6.30
C GLY A 12 1.34 5.21 -6.23
N GLY A 13 2.13 4.27 -6.77
CA GLY A 13 3.60 4.39 -6.76
C GLY A 13 4.13 5.56 -7.59
N ALA A 14 3.50 5.85 -8.74
CA ALA A 14 3.89 6.99 -9.58
C ALA A 14 3.57 8.34 -8.92
N ILE A 15 2.46 8.42 -8.18
CA ILE A 15 2.04 9.65 -7.50
C ILE A 15 2.90 9.92 -6.26
N ASP A 16 3.16 8.90 -5.44
CA ASP A 16 3.75 9.10 -4.11
C ASP A 16 5.27 9.05 -4.08
N GLY A 17 5.88 8.34 -5.04
CA GLY A 17 7.33 8.13 -5.12
C GLY A 17 7.93 8.29 -6.52
N GLY A 18 7.12 8.55 -7.53
CA GLY A 18 7.55 8.65 -8.93
C GLY A 18 7.35 10.04 -9.54
N ASP A 19 7.27 10.07 -10.86
CA ASP A 19 6.82 11.22 -11.62
C ASP A 19 5.54 10.89 -12.37
N ILE A 20 4.48 11.59 -11.99
CA ILE A 20 3.14 11.40 -12.55
C ILE A 20 3.03 11.88 -14.00
N LEU A 21 3.85 12.85 -14.44
CA LEU A 21 3.80 13.36 -15.81
C LEU A 21 4.40 12.36 -16.80
N SER A 22 5.58 11.82 -16.49
CA SER A 22 6.19 10.75 -17.28
C SER A 22 5.59 9.37 -17.00
N GLN A 23 4.76 9.23 -15.94
CA GLN A 23 4.23 7.95 -15.45
C GLN A 23 5.33 6.94 -15.14
N THR A 24 6.48 7.42 -14.67
CA THR A 24 7.63 6.59 -14.30
C THR A 24 7.82 6.55 -12.79
N MET A 25 8.37 5.46 -12.29
CA MET A 25 8.77 5.33 -10.89
C MET A 25 10.01 4.45 -10.77
N SER A 26 10.79 4.66 -9.72
CA SER A 26 11.80 3.69 -9.29
C SER A 26 11.14 2.61 -8.44
N ILE A 27 11.44 1.34 -8.73
CA ILE A 27 11.02 0.17 -7.93
C ILE A 27 11.89 -0.04 -6.68
N GLY A 28 12.86 0.84 -6.44
CA GLY A 28 13.65 0.89 -5.22
C GLY A 28 13.60 2.29 -4.62
N GLY A 29 14.77 2.83 -4.30
CA GLY A 29 14.94 4.19 -3.78
C GLY A 29 15.06 5.27 -4.86
N PRO A 30 15.48 6.48 -4.47
CA PRO A 30 15.61 7.62 -5.39
C PRO A 30 16.47 7.29 -6.61
N ASP A 31 16.02 7.70 -7.79
CA ASP A 31 16.71 7.47 -9.06
C ASP A 31 16.70 8.76 -9.89
N SER A 32 17.87 9.21 -10.35
CA SER A 32 18.01 10.47 -11.09
C SER A 32 17.33 10.47 -12.46
N ARG A 33 16.94 9.29 -12.97
CA ARG A 33 16.19 9.15 -14.23
C ARG A 33 14.69 9.38 -14.06
N VAL A 34 14.22 9.50 -12.81
CA VAL A 34 12.81 9.70 -12.47
C VAL A 34 12.64 11.13 -11.95
N GLY A 35 11.58 11.82 -12.37
CA GLY A 35 11.30 13.20 -12.00
C GLY A 35 10.89 14.05 -13.20
N LEU A 36 10.49 15.30 -12.94
CA LEU A 36 10.03 16.22 -13.98
C LEU A 36 11.09 16.37 -15.09
N LEU A 37 10.64 16.22 -16.34
CA LEU A 37 11.50 16.22 -17.53
C LEU A 37 12.61 15.16 -17.45
N ASP A 38 12.23 13.92 -17.14
CA ASP A 38 13.13 12.77 -16.99
C ASP A 38 14.29 13.04 -16.01
N GLY A 39 13.96 13.74 -14.92
CA GLY A 39 14.88 14.10 -13.83
C GLY A 39 15.69 15.38 -14.05
N ALA A 40 15.56 16.07 -15.19
CA ALA A 40 16.33 17.28 -15.48
C ALA A 40 16.07 18.44 -14.48
N LEU A 41 14.95 18.41 -13.76
CA LEU A 41 14.60 19.42 -12.75
C LEU A 41 14.75 18.93 -11.30
N ASN A 42 15.36 17.77 -11.08
CA ASN A 42 15.49 17.18 -9.74
C ASN A 42 16.33 18.04 -8.77
N GLU A 43 17.28 18.84 -9.27
CA GLU A 43 18.03 19.77 -8.42
C GLU A 43 17.14 20.89 -7.85
N LEU A 44 16.05 21.25 -8.54
CA LEU A 44 15.13 22.30 -8.12
C LEU A 44 13.96 21.77 -7.29
N PHE A 45 13.41 20.59 -7.64
CA PHE A 45 12.20 20.05 -7.01
C PHE A 45 12.45 18.83 -6.12
N GLY A 46 13.69 18.33 -6.05
CA GLY A 46 14.04 17.08 -5.39
C GLY A 46 13.93 15.88 -6.33
N THR A 47 14.65 14.80 -5.99
CA THR A 47 14.53 13.51 -6.69
C THR A 47 13.38 12.71 -6.08
N PRO A 48 12.43 12.19 -6.87
CA PRO A 48 11.39 11.30 -6.39
C PRO A 48 11.97 10.10 -5.62
N SER A 49 11.30 9.70 -4.54
CA SER A 49 11.86 8.74 -3.58
C SER A 49 11.85 7.29 -4.04
N GLY A 50 11.16 6.97 -5.14
CA GLY A 50 10.81 5.61 -5.52
C GLY A 50 9.79 4.98 -4.57
N ILE A 51 9.43 3.72 -4.82
CA ILE A 51 8.48 2.99 -3.97
C ILE A 51 9.03 2.66 -2.59
N SER A 52 10.34 2.81 -2.35
CA SER A 52 10.92 2.66 -1.01
C SER A 52 10.95 3.94 -0.18
N GLY A 53 10.41 5.04 -0.70
CA GLY A 53 10.26 6.28 0.06
C GLY A 53 9.45 6.03 1.33
N HIS A 54 10.02 6.32 2.48
CA HIS A 54 9.37 5.99 3.74
C HIS A 54 8.10 6.81 3.99
N GLY A 55 7.05 6.16 4.52
CA GLY A 55 5.80 6.83 4.91
C GLY A 55 4.95 7.27 3.72
N LYS A 56 5.09 6.57 2.59
CA LYS A 56 4.36 6.78 1.34
C LYS A 56 3.29 5.71 1.14
N PHE A 57 2.54 5.76 0.05
CA PHE A 57 1.48 4.81 -0.27
C PHE A 57 1.98 3.36 -0.36
N ASN A 58 3.16 3.13 -0.96
CA ASN A 58 3.68 1.78 -1.24
C ASN A 58 4.58 1.18 -0.14
N GLU A 59 5.08 2.01 0.78
CA GLU A 59 5.98 1.59 1.86
C GLU A 59 5.41 1.98 3.22
N GLY A 60 5.53 1.08 4.19
CA GLY A 60 5.15 1.35 5.56
C GLY A 60 5.76 0.36 6.55
N ASP A 61 5.62 0.70 7.82
CA ASP A 61 6.11 -0.10 8.94
C ASP A 61 5.39 -1.45 9.06
N ALA A 62 5.98 -2.38 9.82
CA ALA A 62 5.47 -3.75 10.04
C ALA A 62 5.47 -4.64 8.79
N SER A 63 6.35 -4.34 7.84
CA SER A 63 6.60 -5.18 6.66
C SER A 63 6.97 -6.63 7.03
N ALA A 64 6.57 -7.58 6.18
CA ALA A 64 6.72 -9.01 6.44
C ALA A 64 8.18 -9.47 6.58
N THR A 65 9.07 -8.93 5.73
CA THR A 65 10.47 -9.38 5.65
C THR A 65 11.48 -8.24 5.56
N ARG A 66 11.03 -6.99 5.73
CA ARG A 66 11.84 -5.76 5.73
C ARG A 66 11.69 -5.07 7.08
N ASN A 67 12.71 -4.32 7.50
CA ASN A 67 12.66 -3.54 8.72
C ASN A 67 11.87 -2.24 8.51
N ASP A 68 11.40 -1.68 9.62
CA ASP A 68 10.85 -0.33 9.66
C ASP A 68 11.99 0.69 9.47
N PHE A 69 11.74 1.74 8.69
CA PHE A 69 12.77 2.72 8.31
C PHE A 69 13.45 3.37 9.52
N TYR A 70 12.69 3.76 10.54
CA TYR A 70 13.24 4.48 11.70
C TYR A 70 14.05 3.61 12.68
N LEU A 71 14.20 2.30 12.43
CA LEU A 71 15.07 1.45 13.25
C LEU A 71 16.56 1.65 12.90
N ASN A 72 16.87 1.78 11.61
CA ASN A 72 18.26 1.84 11.12
C ASN A 72 18.43 2.52 9.75
N GLY A 73 17.36 3.05 9.15
CA GLY A 73 17.35 3.70 7.85
C GLY A 73 17.21 2.75 6.65
N ASP A 74 17.21 1.43 6.86
CA ASP A 74 17.05 0.44 5.78
C ASP A 74 15.69 -0.27 5.86
N ASN A 75 14.81 0.10 4.94
CA ASN A 75 13.48 -0.47 4.77
C ASN A 75 13.33 -1.32 3.49
N ILE A 76 14.43 -1.60 2.77
CA ILE A 76 14.38 -2.33 1.48
C ILE A 76 15.04 -3.70 1.54
N SER A 77 16.10 -3.84 2.33
CA SER A 77 16.88 -5.08 2.33
C SER A 77 16.10 -6.22 2.95
N PHE A 78 16.18 -7.38 2.31
CA PHE A 78 15.66 -8.62 2.86
C PHE A 78 16.28 -8.92 4.23
N GLN A 79 15.42 -9.20 5.22
CA GLN A 79 15.82 -9.55 6.59
C GLN A 79 15.61 -11.05 6.83
N PRO A 80 16.69 -11.86 6.87
CA PRO A 80 16.56 -13.30 7.04
C PRO A 80 15.83 -13.72 8.32
N GLU A 81 16.00 -12.96 9.42
CA GLU A 81 15.35 -13.25 10.68
C GLU A 81 13.83 -13.02 10.62
N LEU A 82 13.38 -11.98 9.91
CA LEU A 82 11.95 -11.74 9.71
C LEU A 82 11.33 -12.81 8.80
N PHE A 83 12.06 -13.27 7.77
CA PHE A 83 11.62 -14.40 6.95
C PHE A 83 11.56 -15.70 7.75
N LYS A 84 12.54 -15.94 8.64
CA LYS A 84 12.52 -17.09 9.56
C LYS A 84 11.28 -17.05 10.45
N GLN A 85 10.91 -15.90 11.00
CA GLN A 85 9.67 -15.76 11.78
C GLN A 85 8.42 -16.09 10.94
N MET A 86 8.39 -15.69 9.67
CA MET A 86 7.31 -16.05 8.74
C MET A 86 7.26 -17.56 8.47
N HIS A 87 8.42 -18.19 8.26
CA HIS A 87 8.54 -19.66 8.11
C HIS A 87 8.04 -20.40 9.36
N GLN A 88 8.36 -19.92 10.56
CA GLN A 88 7.83 -20.49 11.80
C GLN A 88 6.30 -20.47 11.83
N GLN A 89 5.65 -19.43 11.31
CA GLN A 89 4.19 -19.41 11.18
C GLN A 89 3.68 -20.35 10.09
N ALA A 90 4.43 -20.53 8.99
CA ALA A 90 4.09 -21.54 7.98
C ALA A 90 4.05 -22.96 8.59
N LEU A 91 5.00 -23.29 9.47
CA LEU A 91 4.98 -24.55 10.21
C LEU A 91 3.84 -24.61 11.23
N ALA A 92 3.72 -23.58 12.08
CA ALA A 92 2.82 -23.59 13.23
C ALA A 92 1.33 -23.43 12.89
N ARG A 93 1.02 -22.65 11.85
CA ARG A 93 -0.35 -22.26 11.46
C ARG A 93 -0.70 -22.66 10.03
N GLY A 94 0.32 -22.93 9.22
CA GLY A 94 0.18 -23.11 7.78
C GLY A 94 0.27 -24.54 7.29
N ASN A 95 0.41 -25.53 8.18
CA ASN A 95 0.66 -26.92 7.83
C ASN A 95 1.86 -27.08 6.86
N GLY A 96 2.94 -26.36 7.14
CA GLY A 96 4.14 -26.35 6.30
C GLY A 96 4.04 -25.46 5.05
N THR A 97 3.01 -24.61 4.93
CA THR A 97 2.82 -23.69 3.80
C THR A 97 2.59 -22.26 4.29
N TYR A 98 2.88 -21.26 3.47
CA TYR A 98 2.66 -19.85 3.79
C TYR A 98 1.21 -19.42 3.49
N ASN A 99 0.24 -20.22 3.91
CA ASN A 99 -1.18 -19.96 3.67
C ASN A 99 -1.68 -18.72 4.42
N VAL A 100 -2.95 -18.35 4.19
CA VAL A 100 -3.59 -17.17 4.80
C VAL A 100 -3.58 -17.22 6.33
N ALA A 101 -3.66 -18.39 6.97
CA ALA A 101 -3.58 -18.48 8.43
C ALA A 101 -2.16 -18.14 8.94
N ALA A 102 -1.12 -18.62 8.26
CA ALA A 102 0.27 -18.34 8.60
C ALA A 102 0.64 -16.87 8.44
N ILE A 103 0.31 -16.26 7.31
CA ILE A 103 0.65 -14.86 7.03
C ILE A 103 -0.09 -13.86 7.93
N LYS A 104 -1.35 -14.14 8.32
CA LYS A 104 -2.08 -13.29 9.27
C LYS A 104 -1.49 -13.32 10.67
N GLU A 105 -1.06 -14.51 11.12
CA GLU A 105 -0.35 -14.62 12.39
C GLU A 105 1.03 -13.93 12.33
N HIS A 106 1.74 -14.05 11.20
CA HIS A 106 2.99 -13.32 10.99
C HIS A 106 2.78 -11.81 11.05
N PHE A 107 1.75 -11.29 10.38
CA PHE A 107 1.38 -9.87 10.44
C PHE A 107 1.14 -9.40 11.87
N LYS A 108 0.32 -10.14 12.63
CA LYS A 108 0.01 -9.82 14.03
C LYS A 108 1.29 -9.69 14.87
N ASN A 109 2.22 -10.63 14.72
CA ASN A 109 3.49 -10.62 15.44
C ASN A 109 4.39 -9.46 14.99
N ARG A 110 4.45 -9.19 13.68
CA ARG A 110 5.24 -8.11 13.11
C ARG A 110 4.73 -6.74 13.53
N TYR A 111 3.42 -6.50 13.47
CA TYR A 111 2.80 -5.27 13.96
C TYR A 111 3.16 -5.01 15.42
N ALA A 112 2.98 -6.01 16.29
CA ALA A 112 3.29 -5.88 17.72
C ALA A 112 4.79 -5.59 17.97
N ALA A 113 5.69 -6.30 17.27
CA ALA A 113 7.12 -6.12 17.40
C ALA A 113 7.58 -4.74 16.88
N SER A 114 7.09 -4.32 15.71
CA SER A 114 7.39 -3.01 15.12
C SER A 114 6.93 -1.88 16.02
N LYS A 115 5.68 -1.93 16.51
CA LYS A 115 5.15 -0.94 17.46
C LYS A 115 5.97 -0.83 18.74
N ALA A 116 6.47 -1.95 19.26
CA ALA A 116 7.27 -1.97 20.47
C ALA A 116 8.70 -1.43 20.26
N ALA A 117 9.30 -1.68 19.10
CA ALA A 117 10.70 -1.34 18.82
C ALA A 117 10.89 0.04 18.19
N ASN A 118 9.94 0.50 17.37
CA ASN A 118 10.06 1.74 16.61
C ASN A 118 9.38 2.90 17.35
N SER A 119 10.17 3.83 17.89
CA SER A 119 9.64 5.02 18.59
C SER A 119 8.92 6.01 17.67
N GLN A 120 9.11 5.87 16.36
CA GLN A 120 8.45 6.62 15.29
C GLN A 120 7.46 5.75 14.50
N PHE A 121 7.02 4.63 15.07
CA PHE A 121 6.10 3.71 14.41
C PHE A 121 4.89 4.46 13.87
N TYR A 122 4.61 4.28 12.57
CA TYR A 122 3.51 4.90 11.87
C TYR A 122 2.73 3.84 11.08
N PHE A 123 1.46 3.67 11.45
CA PHE A 123 0.60 2.67 10.85
C PHE A 123 -0.80 3.24 10.65
N ASN A 124 -0.97 4.00 9.57
CA ASN A 124 -2.23 4.65 9.23
C ASN A 124 -2.58 4.49 7.74
N ILE A 125 -3.86 4.69 7.43
CA ILE A 125 -4.42 4.54 6.09
C ILE A 125 -4.09 5.79 5.26
N PRO A 126 -3.71 5.66 3.97
CA PRO A 126 -3.83 4.46 3.12
C PRO A 126 -2.67 3.45 3.20
N SER A 127 -1.46 3.83 3.62
CA SER A 127 -0.28 2.95 3.61
C SER A 127 -0.48 1.64 4.41
N ALA A 128 -1.09 1.72 5.60
CA ALA A 128 -1.39 0.54 6.41
C ALA A 128 -2.27 -0.50 5.69
N ALA A 129 -3.18 -0.06 4.81
CA ALA A 129 -3.99 -0.96 4.00
C ALA A 129 -3.14 -1.69 2.96
N VAL A 130 -2.17 -0.99 2.35
CA VAL A 130 -1.22 -1.60 1.41
C VAL A 130 -0.34 -2.62 2.12
N VAL A 131 0.14 -2.32 3.34
CA VAL A 131 0.91 -3.28 4.15
C VAL A 131 0.06 -4.52 4.44
N MET A 132 -1.17 -4.38 4.95
CA MET A 132 -2.05 -5.51 5.21
C MET A 132 -2.37 -6.32 3.93
N GLY A 133 -2.61 -5.63 2.81
CA GLY A 133 -2.82 -6.26 1.51
C GLY A 133 -1.59 -7.03 1.02
N ALA A 134 -0.39 -6.50 1.23
CA ALA A 134 0.86 -7.14 0.86
C ALA A 134 1.08 -8.47 1.59
N TYR A 135 0.61 -8.61 2.84
CA TYR A 135 0.61 -9.93 3.50
C TYR A 135 -0.30 -10.91 2.76
N TYR A 136 -1.52 -10.51 2.41
CA TYR A 136 -2.47 -11.35 1.64
C TYR A 136 -1.93 -11.71 0.25
N PHE A 137 -1.14 -10.82 -0.36
CA PHE A 137 -0.49 -11.05 -1.64
C PHE A 137 0.55 -12.16 -1.61
N ILE A 138 1.12 -12.51 -0.45
CA ILE A 138 2.10 -13.60 -0.33
C ILE A 138 1.49 -14.93 -0.81
N PRO A 139 0.43 -15.47 -0.18
CA PRO A 139 -0.25 -16.65 -0.73
C PRO A 139 -1.03 -16.33 -2.00
N GLY A 140 -1.47 -15.09 -2.20
CA GLY A 140 -2.28 -14.70 -3.36
C GLY A 140 -1.52 -14.74 -4.69
N PHE A 141 -0.29 -14.25 -4.75
CA PHE A 141 0.48 -14.13 -5.99
C PHE A 141 1.68 -15.06 -6.07
N PHE A 142 2.28 -15.44 -4.94
CA PHE A 142 3.50 -16.25 -4.95
C PHE A 142 3.20 -17.75 -4.88
N SER A 143 1.95 -18.16 -4.69
CA SER A 143 1.54 -19.56 -4.80
C SER A 143 1.87 -20.16 -6.17
N ASN A 144 2.32 -21.41 -6.19
CA ASN A 144 2.42 -22.16 -7.44
C ASN A 144 1.05 -22.63 -7.89
N GLY A 145 0.50 -22.00 -8.92
CA GLY A 145 -0.81 -22.28 -9.50
C GLY A 145 -0.98 -23.66 -10.13
N THR A 146 0.10 -24.45 -10.29
CA THR A 146 0.00 -25.84 -10.77
C THR A 146 -0.35 -26.85 -9.68
N ILE A 147 -0.35 -26.43 -8.41
CA ILE A 147 -0.55 -27.31 -7.26
C ILE A 147 -1.87 -26.96 -6.58
N GLY A 148 -2.71 -27.98 -6.33
CA GLY A 148 -3.98 -27.81 -5.64
C GLY A 148 -5.04 -27.02 -6.43
N ALA A 149 -6.14 -26.67 -5.77
CA ALA A 149 -7.27 -25.98 -6.38
C ALA A 149 -7.07 -24.44 -6.41
N GLY A 150 -6.07 -23.96 -7.15
CA GLY A 150 -5.82 -22.53 -7.35
C GLY A 150 -4.45 -22.03 -6.89
N GLY A 151 -3.61 -22.91 -6.36
CA GLY A 151 -2.21 -22.68 -6.05
C GLY A 151 -1.84 -22.96 -4.59
N VAL A 152 -0.60 -23.37 -4.36
CA VAL A 152 -0.05 -23.57 -3.00
C VAL A 152 1.17 -22.67 -2.78
N ALA A 153 1.12 -21.89 -1.70
CA ALA A 153 2.21 -21.05 -1.19
C ALA A 153 3.28 -21.92 -0.50
N ASN A 154 3.94 -22.79 -1.25
CA ASN A 154 4.94 -23.72 -0.73
C ASN A 154 6.31 -23.05 -0.56
N GLU A 155 7.21 -23.73 0.16
CA GLU A 155 8.60 -23.31 0.36
C GLU A 155 9.27 -22.85 -0.93
N ALA A 156 9.29 -23.71 -1.95
CA ALA A 156 9.99 -23.44 -3.22
C ALA A 156 9.53 -22.13 -3.88
N SER A 157 8.23 -21.81 -3.78
CA SER A 157 7.70 -20.59 -4.38
C SER A 157 8.04 -19.37 -3.53
N ILE A 158 7.74 -19.40 -2.23
CA ILE A 158 7.90 -18.23 -1.36
C ILE A 158 9.36 -17.86 -1.15
N THR A 159 10.24 -18.85 -0.96
CA THR A 159 11.68 -18.62 -0.83
C THR A 159 12.28 -17.99 -2.09
N SER A 160 11.83 -18.42 -3.28
CA SER A 160 12.29 -17.85 -4.56
C SER A 160 11.89 -16.38 -4.73
N PHE A 161 10.61 -16.04 -4.47
CA PHE A 161 10.12 -14.66 -4.61
C PHE A 161 10.76 -13.71 -3.61
N TYR A 162 10.99 -14.14 -2.38
CA TYR A 162 11.65 -13.31 -1.37
C TYR A 162 13.18 -13.32 -1.45
N GLY A 163 13.77 -14.11 -2.34
CA GLY A 163 15.22 -14.25 -2.38
C GLY A 163 15.79 -14.92 -1.13
N ALA A 164 15.00 -15.72 -0.43
CA ALA A 164 15.44 -16.47 0.73
C ALA A 164 16.11 -17.78 0.28
N LYS A 165 17.35 -18.03 0.71
CA LYS A 165 18.04 -19.32 0.51
C LYS A 165 18.22 -20.02 1.85
N PRO A 166 17.67 -21.22 2.06
CA PRO A 166 17.87 -21.96 3.29
C PRO A 166 19.36 -22.29 3.47
N ALA A 167 19.86 -22.18 4.71
CA ALA A 167 21.25 -22.49 5.02
C ALA A 167 21.56 -24.00 4.95
N ARG A 168 20.51 -24.84 5.02
CA ARG A 168 20.59 -26.30 4.93
C ARG A 168 19.47 -26.83 4.05
N ASP A 169 19.83 -27.70 3.11
CA ASP A 169 18.87 -28.36 2.24
C ASP A 169 18.08 -29.43 3.00
N GLY A 170 16.81 -29.62 2.63
CA GLY A 170 15.94 -30.67 3.21
C GLY A 170 15.57 -30.46 4.68
N ALA A 171 15.73 -29.23 5.21
CA ALA A 171 15.48 -28.89 6.60
C ALA A 171 14.21 -28.04 6.80
N TRP A 172 13.25 -28.10 5.87
CA TRP A 172 12.04 -27.28 5.90
C TRP A 172 11.22 -27.40 7.19
N ASP A 173 11.11 -28.60 7.74
CA ASP A 173 10.35 -28.86 8.96
C ASP A 173 11.07 -28.36 10.24
N ASP A 174 12.28 -27.80 10.11
CA ASP A 174 13.03 -27.23 11.23
C ASP A 174 12.64 -25.77 11.48
N PRO A 175 11.99 -25.43 12.61
CA PRO A 175 11.62 -24.05 12.95
C PRO A 175 12.83 -23.14 13.23
N GLN A 176 14.03 -23.70 13.34
CA GLN A 176 15.29 -22.98 13.50
C GLN A 176 16.09 -22.87 12.20
N LEU A 177 15.53 -23.29 11.05
CA LEU A 177 16.14 -23.07 9.75
C LEU A 177 16.45 -21.57 9.55
N THR A 178 17.71 -21.29 9.23
CA THR A 178 18.18 -19.95 8.94
C THR A 178 18.25 -19.73 7.43
N TYR A 179 18.20 -18.46 7.04
CA TYR A 179 18.16 -18.06 5.64
C TYR A 179 19.29 -17.09 5.33
N THR A 180 19.68 -17.05 4.07
CA THR A 180 20.55 -16.05 3.49
C THR A 180 19.83 -15.37 2.33
N HIS A 181 20.31 -14.20 1.92
CA HIS A 181 19.75 -13.47 0.79
C HIS A 181 20.41 -13.91 -0.52
N VAL A 182 19.59 -14.06 -1.55
CA VAL A 182 19.94 -14.22 -2.96
C VAL A 182 18.94 -13.39 -3.80
N PRO A 183 19.24 -13.03 -5.06
CA PRO A 183 18.33 -12.21 -5.86
C PRO A 183 16.93 -12.82 -5.99
N GLU A 184 15.90 -12.00 -5.79
CA GLU A 184 14.49 -12.39 -5.99
C GLU A 184 14.26 -12.91 -7.41
N ARG A 185 13.51 -14.00 -7.55
CA ARG A 185 13.28 -14.65 -8.85
C ARG A 185 11.99 -15.46 -8.88
N ILE A 186 11.43 -15.62 -10.07
CA ILE A 186 10.37 -16.62 -10.31
C ILE A 186 10.99 -18.02 -10.14
N PRO A 187 10.31 -18.98 -9.49
CA PRO A 187 10.86 -20.32 -9.37
C PRO A 187 11.15 -20.94 -10.73
N GLU A 188 12.33 -21.54 -10.88
CA GLU A 188 12.88 -21.95 -12.18
C GLU A 188 12.10 -23.08 -12.86
N VAL A 189 11.41 -23.92 -12.08
CA VAL A 189 10.75 -25.11 -12.59
C VAL A 189 9.32 -25.20 -12.07
N GLY A 190 8.38 -25.41 -12.99
CA GLY A 190 7.02 -25.85 -12.67
C GLY A 190 6.16 -24.82 -11.94
N TRP A 191 6.59 -23.56 -11.82
CA TRP A 191 5.78 -22.50 -11.25
C TRP A 191 4.96 -21.81 -12.32
N TYR A 192 3.66 -21.66 -12.04
CA TYR A 192 2.76 -20.86 -12.85
C TYR A 192 1.96 -19.93 -11.95
N ARG A 193 1.67 -18.73 -12.45
CA ARG A 193 0.77 -17.79 -11.79
C ARG A 193 -0.60 -18.41 -11.56
N ARG A 194 -1.35 -17.88 -10.58
CA ARG A 194 -2.78 -18.19 -10.41
C ARG A 194 -3.57 -17.99 -11.72
N ALA A 195 -4.58 -18.83 -11.93
CA ALA A 195 -5.41 -18.81 -13.13
C ALA A 195 -6.33 -17.57 -13.19
N THR A 196 -7.02 -17.27 -12.09
CA THR A 196 -7.92 -16.11 -11.97
C THR A 196 -7.15 -14.89 -11.48
N PRO A 197 -7.16 -13.74 -12.16
CA PRO A 197 -6.51 -12.53 -11.66
C PRO A 197 -7.17 -11.98 -10.38
N MET A 198 -6.36 -11.59 -9.39
CA MET A 198 -6.83 -10.85 -8.20
C MET A 198 -7.31 -9.46 -8.60
N THR A 199 -8.53 -9.10 -8.25
CA THR A 199 -9.09 -7.76 -8.43
C THR A 199 -8.92 -6.89 -7.20
N VAL A 200 -9.25 -5.61 -7.29
CA VAL A 200 -9.33 -4.70 -6.13
C VAL A 200 -10.29 -5.25 -5.08
N ALA A 201 -11.43 -5.80 -5.50
CA ALA A 201 -12.42 -6.37 -4.58
C ALA A 201 -11.85 -7.53 -3.73
N GLU A 202 -11.13 -8.46 -4.38
CA GLU A 202 -10.46 -9.55 -3.66
C GLU A 202 -9.37 -9.02 -2.72
N ALA A 203 -8.59 -8.03 -3.17
CA ALA A 203 -7.56 -7.40 -2.35
C ALA A 203 -8.14 -6.71 -1.11
N VAL A 204 -9.26 -5.98 -1.23
CA VAL A 204 -9.94 -5.37 -0.08
C VAL A 204 -10.47 -6.43 0.88
N GLY A 205 -11.02 -7.54 0.37
CA GLY A 205 -11.41 -8.68 1.19
C GLY A 205 -10.22 -9.27 1.95
N GLY A 206 -9.06 -9.39 1.31
CA GLY A 206 -7.82 -9.84 1.93
C GLY A 206 -7.30 -8.88 3.01
N ILE A 207 -7.36 -7.57 2.76
CA ILE A 207 -7.02 -6.53 3.76
C ILE A 207 -7.94 -6.67 4.98
N LEU A 208 -9.24 -6.80 4.76
CA LEU A 208 -10.22 -6.97 5.82
C LEU A 208 -9.95 -8.23 6.65
N ASP A 209 -9.63 -9.36 6.01
CA ASP A 209 -9.32 -10.61 6.69
C ASP A 209 -8.06 -10.49 7.58
N VAL A 210 -7.01 -9.82 7.09
CA VAL A 210 -5.80 -9.53 7.87
C VAL A 210 -6.11 -8.59 9.03
N TYR A 211 -6.88 -7.53 8.79
CA TYR A 211 -7.30 -6.57 9.81
C TYR A 211 -8.11 -7.23 10.92
N LEU A 212 -9.16 -7.98 10.59
CA LEU A 212 -10.04 -8.63 11.56
C LEU A 212 -9.32 -9.72 12.38
N HIS A 213 -8.26 -10.33 11.84
CA HIS A 213 -7.45 -11.30 12.59
C HIS A 213 -6.58 -10.65 13.67
N ALA A 214 -5.97 -9.50 13.36
CA ALA A 214 -4.98 -8.87 14.24
C ALA A 214 -5.54 -7.68 15.04
N LEU A 215 -6.62 -7.06 14.57
CA LEU A 215 -7.21 -5.81 15.06
C LEU A 215 -6.14 -4.75 15.41
N PRO A 216 -5.22 -4.43 14.46
CA PRO A 216 -4.16 -3.48 14.72
C PRO A 216 -4.77 -2.09 14.97
N ALA A 217 -4.31 -1.42 16.03
CA ALA A 217 -4.66 -0.02 16.23
C ALA A 217 -4.02 0.81 15.10
N LEU A 218 -4.81 1.66 14.46
CA LEU A 218 -4.31 2.64 13.50
C LEU A 218 -3.79 3.86 14.25
N GLY A 219 -2.72 4.49 13.78
CA GLY A 219 -2.12 5.64 14.46
C GLY A 219 -0.65 5.84 14.16
N GLY A 220 0.01 6.62 15.00
CA GLY A 220 1.45 6.87 14.90
C GLY A 220 2.07 7.40 16.20
N SER A 221 3.39 7.34 16.29
CA SER A 221 4.20 7.86 17.41
C SER A 221 5.09 9.03 16.96
N GLY A 222 5.32 9.99 17.87
CA GLY A 222 6.08 11.21 17.62
C GLY A 222 7.58 11.14 17.98
N ALA A 223 8.24 10.00 17.77
CA ALA A 223 9.63 9.71 18.19
C ALA A 223 9.86 9.61 19.71
N ASP A 224 8.79 9.65 20.49
CA ASP A 224 8.77 9.60 21.96
C ASP A 224 8.00 8.39 22.50
N GLN A 225 7.61 7.46 21.61
CA GLN A 225 6.71 6.34 21.91
C GLN A 225 5.31 6.74 22.41
N SER A 226 4.96 8.03 22.37
CA SER A 226 3.60 8.49 22.66
C SER A 226 2.70 8.13 21.50
N TRP A 227 2.05 6.97 21.60
CA TRP A 227 1.15 6.47 20.57
C TRP A 227 -0.13 7.29 20.52
N VAL A 228 -0.36 7.97 19.39
CA VAL A 228 -1.61 8.65 19.07
C VAL A 228 -2.47 7.70 18.25
N VAL A 229 -3.61 7.28 18.82
CA VAL A 229 -4.57 6.41 18.15
C VAL A 229 -5.34 7.23 17.10
N GLY A 230 -5.35 6.73 15.86
CA GLY A 230 -6.17 7.21 14.76
C GLY A 230 -7.63 6.70 14.84
N PRO A 231 -8.36 6.55 13.72
CA PRO A 231 -9.75 6.07 13.77
C PRO A 231 -9.85 4.77 14.57
N LEU A 232 -10.80 4.74 15.50
CA LEU A 232 -10.91 3.67 16.50
C LEU A 232 -11.32 2.34 15.86
N ASP A 233 -12.14 2.40 14.80
CA ASP A 233 -12.70 1.24 14.11
C ASP A 233 -12.65 1.44 12.58
N LEU A 234 -12.29 0.39 11.84
CA LEU A 234 -12.53 0.30 10.40
C LEU A 234 -13.88 -0.39 10.13
N PRO A 235 -14.52 -0.12 8.98
CA PRO A 235 -15.67 -0.90 8.56
C PRO A 235 -15.35 -2.40 8.51
N ASP A 236 -16.26 -3.21 9.03
CA ASP A 236 -16.11 -4.65 9.25
C ASP A 236 -16.55 -5.52 8.05
N ASN A 237 -17.01 -4.88 6.97
CA ASN A 237 -17.46 -5.53 5.76
C ASN A 237 -16.75 -4.95 4.54
N ALA A 238 -16.56 -5.79 3.52
CA ALA A 238 -15.74 -5.45 2.35
C ALA A 238 -16.24 -4.20 1.61
N GLN A 239 -17.56 -4.01 1.50
CA GLN A 239 -18.13 -2.85 0.82
C GLN A 239 -17.83 -1.54 1.57
N GLY A 240 -18.09 -1.53 2.88
CA GLY A 240 -17.79 -0.37 3.73
C GLY A 240 -16.29 -0.07 3.75
N LEU A 241 -15.46 -1.11 3.83
CA LEU A 241 -14.01 -0.94 3.83
C LEU A 241 -13.51 -0.40 2.49
N SER A 242 -14.00 -0.93 1.36
CA SER A 242 -13.68 -0.39 0.02
C SER A 242 -13.98 1.10 -0.05
N CYS A 243 -15.14 1.53 0.46
CA CYS A 243 -15.53 2.93 0.47
C CYS A 243 -14.62 3.80 1.33
N PHE A 244 -14.29 3.32 2.52
CA PHE A 244 -13.39 4.03 3.40
C PHE A 244 -11.99 4.16 2.79
N LEU A 245 -11.42 3.08 2.26
CA LEU A 245 -10.11 3.09 1.61
C LEU A 245 -10.07 4.02 0.41
N TYR A 246 -11.13 4.02 -0.39
CA TYR A 246 -11.27 4.92 -1.51
C TYR A 246 -11.25 6.39 -1.08
N ASN A 247 -12.08 6.76 -0.10
CA ASN A 247 -12.09 8.12 0.44
C ASN A 247 -10.75 8.50 1.07
N ALA A 248 -10.07 7.57 1.73
CA ALA A 248 -8.75 7.81 2.30
C ALA A 248 -7.68 8.02 1.23
N VAL A 249 -7.74 7.29 0.10
CA VAL A 249 -6.89 7.58 -1.06
C VAL A 249 -7.22 8.97 -1.60
N TYR A 250 -8.48 9.31 -1.84
CA TYR A 250 -8.83 10.64 -2.36
C TYR A 250 -8.41 11.80 -1.45
N ALA A 251 -8.61 11.67 -0.14
CA ALA A 251 -8.33 12.73 0.82
C ALA A 251 -6.83 13.02 0.99
N ASN A 252 -5.95 12.05 0.69
CA ASN A 252 -4.51 12.18 0.89
C ASN A 252 -3.75 12.48 -0.41
N PHE A 253 -4.43 12.50 -1.56
CA PHE A 253 -3.78 12.70 -2.86
C PHE A 253 -3.93 14.15 -3.34
N PRO A 254 -2.90 14.73 -4.00
CA PRO A 254 -2.96 16.10 -4.51
C PRO A 254 -4.13 16.32 -5.48
N SER A 255 -4.80 17.46 -5.34
CA SER A 255 -6.00 17.80 -6.10
C SER A 255 -5.77 17.89 -7.62
N GLU A 256 -4.56 18.28 -8.01
CA GLU A 256 -4.11 18.41 -9.38
C GLU A 256 -4.10 17.05 -10.12
N LEU A 257 -4.24 15.95 -9.39
CA LEU A 257 -4.14 14.58 -9.90
C LEU A 257 -5.46 13.79 -9.81
N TYR A 258 -6.59 14.44 -9.47
CA TYR A 258 -7.90 13.79 -9.34
C TYR A 258 -8.34 13.02 -10.59
N ASN A 259 -8.01 13.51 -11.79
CA ASN A 259 -8.37 12.84 -13.04
C ASN A 259 -7.77 11.43 -13.17
N SER A 260 -6.55 11.21 -12.65
CA SER A 260 -5.89 9.91 -12.65
C SER A 260 -6.59 8.91 -11.72
N VAL A 261 -7.04 9.38 -10.56
CA VAL A 261 -7.76 8.56 -9.57
C VAL A 261 -9.20 8.28 -10.04
N SER A 262 -9.83 9.21 -10.76
CA SER A 262 -11.15 9.05 -11.37
C SER A 262 -11.14 8.04 -12.53
N LEU A 263 -10.09 8.06 -13.36
CA LEU A 263 -9.90 7.05 -14.40
C LEU A 263 -9.80 5.64 -13.80
N LEU A 264 -9.05 5.50 -12.70
CA LEU A 264 -8.96 4.24 -11.97
C LEU A 264 -10.33 3.78 -11.44
N GLN A 265 -11.11 4.69 -10.84
CA GLN A 265 -12.47 4.38 -10.38
C GLN A 265 -13.32 3.81 -11.52
N THR A 266 -13.25 4.42 -12.71
CA THR A 266 -14.00 3.99 -13.90
C THR A 266 -13.62 2.55 -14.31
N VAL A 267 -12.32 2.25 -14.36
CA VAL A 267 -11.82 0.91 -14.69
C VAL A 267 -12.25 -0.12 -13.64
N VAL A 268 -12.12 0.21 -12.36
CA VAL A 268 -12.52 -0.66 -11.25
C VAL A 268 -14.01 -0.98 -11.30
N ASN A 269 -14.86 0.02 -11.52
CA ASN A 269 -16.31 -0.18 -11.61
C ASN A 269 -16.71 -1.02 -12.83
N ALA A 270 -16.07 -0.81 -13.99
CA ALA A 270 -16.32 -1.61 -15.18
C ALA A 270 -15.96 -3.09 -14.98
N VAL A 271 -14.80 -3.37 -14.37
CA VAL A 271 -14.36 -4.75 -14.09
C VAL A 271 -15.28 -5.43 -13.07
N SER A 272 -15.73 -4.69 -12.07
CA SER A 272 -16.56 -5.21 -10.98
C SER A 272 -17.97 -5.59 -11.44
N GLY A 273 -18.57 -4.76 -12.30
CA GLY A 273 -19.88 -5.04 -12.91
C GLY A 273 -19.90 -6.29 -13.81
N LEU A 274 -18.75 -6.71 -14.34
CA LEU A 274 -18.61 -7.94 -15.14
C LEU A 274 -18.55 -9.21 -14.28
N ILE A 275 -18.00 -9.12 -13.05
CA ILE A 275 -17.75 -10.28 -12.18
C ILE A 275 -18.96 -10.59 -11.30
N ALA A 276 -19.68 -9.56 -10.84
CA ALA A 276 -20.91 -9.70 -10.08
C ALA A 276 -21.89 -8.59 -10.50
N PRO A 277 -22.93 -8.90 -11.30
CA PRO A 277 -23.92 -7.91 -11.72
C PRO A 277 -24.55 -7.21 -10.51
N GLY A 278 -24.33 -5.90 -10.38
CA GLY A 278 -24.78 -5.08 -9.24
C GLY A 278 -23.72 -4.84 -8.15
N TYR A 279 -22.54 -5.45 -8.24
CA TYR A 279 -21.41 -5.18 -7.36
C TYR A 279 -20.58 -4.01 -7.91
N ASN A 280 -20.67 -2.86 -7.23
CA ASN A 280 -19.80 -1.73 -7.48
C ASN A 280 -18.63 -1.85 -6.50
N ALA A 281 -17.43 -2.25 -6.94
CA ALA A 281 -16.28 -2.40 -6.02
C ALA A 281 -15.90 -1.11 -5.29
N LEU A 282 -16.49 0.02 -5.70
CA LEU A 282 -16.38 1.34 -5.08
C LEU A 282 -17.77 1.98 -4.87
N GLY A 283 -18.81 1.18 -4.61
CA GLY A 283 -20.26 1.52 -4.53
C GLY A 283 -20.71 2.57 -3.50
N CYS A 284 -19.89 3.55 -3.22
CA CYS A 284 -20.18 4.76 -2.47
C CYS A 284 -20.58 5.84 -3.47
N GLU A 285 -21.38 6.80 -3.03
CA GLU A 285 -21.57 8.04 -3.79
C GLU A 285 -20.25 8.81 -3.76
N VAL A 286 -19.44 8.61 -4.81
CA VAL A 286 -18.23 9.39 -5.03
C VAL A 286 -18.65 10.69 -5.70
N ASN A 287 -19.18 11.59 -4.89
CA ASN A 287 -19.41 12.96 -5.28
C ASN A 287 -18.34 13.79 -4.59
N PHE A 288 -17.24 14.03 -5.30
CA PHE A 288 -16.28 15.07 -4.98
C PHE A 288 -16.58 16.22 -5.94
N PRO A 289 -17.53 17.12 -5.61
CA PRO A 289 -17.89 18.20 -6.52
C PRO A 289 -16.66 19.00 -6.88
N ASP A 290 -15.76 19.24 -5.93
CA ASP A 290 -14.45 19.88 -6.07
C ASP A 290 -13.51 19.23 -7.10
N ALA A 291 -13.67 17.94 -7.39
CA ALA A 291 -12.91 17.24 -8.44
C ALA A 291 -13.51 17.41 -9.85
N ALA A 292 -14.70 17.99 -10.00
CA ALA A 292 -15.38 18.18 -11.29
C ALA A 292 -14.90 19.39 -12.11
N GLY A 293 -13.80 20.03 -11.72
CA GLY A 293 -13.20 21.14 -12.47
C GLY A 293 -14.08 22.39 -12.54
N SER A 294 -14.38 22.89 -13.74
CA SER A 294 -15.16 24.14 -13.92
C SER A 294 -16.58 24.06 -13.38
N ASP A 295 -17.21 22.88 -13.43
CA ASP A 295 -18.61 22.72 -13.03
C ASP A 295 -18.76 22.69 -11.50
N ALA A 296 -17.74 22.14 -10.82
CA ALA A 296 -17.51 22.35 -9.39
C ALA A 296 -17.51 23.83 -9.04
N THR A 297 -16.77 24.59 -9.86
CA THR A 297 -16.47 25.98 -9.63
C THR A 297 -17.76 26.79 -9.66
N GLU A 298 -18.74 26.51 -10.52
CA GLU A 298 -20.01 27.25 -10.52
C GLU A 298 -20.81 27.07 -9.21
N GLN A 299 -20.93 25.84 -8.71
CA GLN A 299 -21.59 25.58 -7.42
C GLN A 299 -20.82 26.23 -6.27
N TRP A 300 -19.49 26.08 -6.25
CA TRP A 300 -18.63 26.71 -5.25
C TRP A 300 -18.67 28.23 -5.32
N GLN A 301 -18.70 28.83 -6.51
CA GLN A 301 -18.82 30.28 -6.69
C GLN A 301 -20.16 30.80 -6.18
N SER A 302 -21.24 30.02 -6.33
CA SER A 302 -22.53 30.37 -5.72
C SER A 302 -22.46 30.40 -4.19
N TYR A 303 -21.77 29.44 -3.57
CA TYR A 303 -21.57 29.41 -2.12
C TYR A 303 -20.61 30.51 -1.64
N VAL A 304 -19.50 30.72 -2.34
CA VAL A 304 -18.53 31.78 -2.07
C VAL A 304 -19.23 33.14 -2.13
N THR A 305 -19.97 33.42 -3.20
CA THR A 305 -20.71 34.68 -3.37
C THR A 305 -21.74 34.90 -2.26
N LYS A 306 -22.43 33.83 -1.84
CA LYS A 306 -23.51 33.91 -0.85
C LYS A 306 -23.02 34.01 0.60
N TYR A 307 -21.94 33.30 0.96
CA TYR A 307 -21.55 33.10 2.36
C TYR A 307 -20.18 33.69 2.72
N VAL A 308 -19.29 33.87 1.76
CA VAL A 308 -17.89 34.31 1.98
C VAL A 308 -17.63 35.68 1.35
N GLY A 309 -18.44 36.07 0.36
CA GLY A 309 -18.22 37.21 -0.53
C GLY A 309 -17.33 36.84 -1.72
N PRO A 310 -17.41 37.57 -2.84
CA PRO A 310 -16.59 37.30 -4.01
C PRO A 310 -15.10 37.42 -3.67
N ALA A 311 -14.26 36.64 -4.35
CA ALA A 311 -12.81 36.76 -4.22
C ALA A 311 -12.40 38.22 -4.48
N LYS A 312 -11.69 38.84 -3.52
CA LYS A 312 -11.15 40.19 -3.69
C LYS A 312 -10.01 40.13 -4.71
N THR A 313 -10.33 40.37 -5.97
CA THR A 313 -9.34 40.44 -7.07
C THR A 313 -8.52 41.72 -7.04
N GLN A 314 -8.85 42.66 -6.14
CA GLN A 314 -8.07 43.83 -5.83
C GLN A 314 -7.75 43.86 -4.34
N ALA A 315 -6.46 43.79 -4.00
CA ALA A 315 -5.99 44.06 -2.66
C ALA A 315 -6.09 45.58 -2.39
N THR A 316 -7.10 46.01 -1.64
CA THR A 316 -7.09 47.35 -1.03
C THR A 316 -6.47 47.26 0.35
N GLY A 317 -5.17 47.51 0.43
CA GLY A 317 -4.41 47.54 1.68
C GLY A 317 -3.19 48.42 1.56
N SER A 318 -3.35 49.74 1.67
CA SER A 318 -2.25 50.67 1.89
C SER A 318 -1.83 50.63 3.36
N GLY A 319 -1.15 49.55 3.77
CA GLY A 319 -0.51 49.43 5.06
C GLY A 319 0.82 50.20 5.08
N TRP A 320 0.78 51.53 5.00
CA TRP A 320 1.95 52.35 5.31
C TRP A 320 2.12 52.38 6.83
N TYR A 321 3.12 51.68 7.35
CA TYR A 321 3.62 51.93 8.69
C TYR A 321 4.27 53.32 8.70
N LYS A 322 3.61 54.31 9.31
CA LYS A 322 4.32 55.50 9.81
C LYS A 322 5.01 55.09 11.12
N LYS A 323 6.33 55.03 11.07
CA LYS A 323 7.17 54.94 12.26
C LYS A 323 7.00 56.26 13.04
N SER A 324 6.39 56.18 14.23
CA SER A 324 6.52 57.21 15.27
C SER A 324 7.80 56.99 16.04
#